data_AF-A0A4U0SQ00-F1
#
_entry.id   AF-A0A4U0SQ00-F1
#
_cell.length_a   1.000
_cell.length_b   1.000
_cell.length_c   1.000
_cell.angle_alpha   90.00
_cell.angle_beta   90.00
_cell.angle_gamma   90.00
#
_symmetry.space_group_name_H-M   'P 1'
#
loop_
_entity.id
_entity.type
_entity.pdbx_description
1 polymer ?
#
loop_
_entity_poly.entity_id
_entity_poly.type
_entity_poly.pdbx_seq_one_letter_code
_entity_poly.pdbx_strand_id
1 'polypeptide(L)'
;MTHLDARPLMFVVSGPSGAGKGTALRFLTERSLLRRIPTYTTRLPREHEIPGVDYHFVPEDEFFRLHSEGTIFEYTRTYAASYYGSPSSLLEVTDTDPLLTELDPSGFVRVRTASKRRVIGIFVTTTSEDELRHRLVLRGQQGEAAQRLRIRTDQLSGPGCTTMSS
;
A
#
# COMPACT_ATOMS: atom_id res chain seq x y z
N MET A 1 -19.79 28.94 -8.37
CA MET A 1 -19.73 27.52 -8.73
C MET A 1 -18.36 27.01 -8.35
N THR A 2 -18.27 26.14 -7.36
CA THR A 2 -17.01 25.48 -6.99
C THR A 2 -16.66 24.54 -8.14
N HIS A 3 -15.58 24.82 -8.87
CA HIS A 3 -15.08 23.89 -9.89
C HIS A 3 -14.72 22.57 -9.20
N LEU A 4 -15.38 21.49 -9.60
CA LEU A 4 -15.01 20.14 -9.18
C LEU A 4 -13.59 19.86 -9.70
N ASP A 5 -12.69 19.42 -8.83
CA ASP A 5 -11.33 19.00 -9.20
C ASP A 5 -11.43 17.80 -10.15
N ALA A 6 -11.21 18.06 -11.45
CA ALA A 6 -11.39 17.11 -12.55
C ALA A 6 -10.16 16.21 -12.79
N ARG A 7 -9.13 16.27 -11.94
CA ARG A 7 -7.97 15.39 -12.05
C ARG A 7 -8.40 13.92 -11.88
N PRO A 8 -7.89 12.98 -12.69
CA PRO A 8 -8.18 11.56 -12.53
C PRO A 8 -7.86 11.07 -11.12
N LEU A 9 -8.68 10.15 -10.61
CA LEU A 9 -8.55 9.65 -9.25
C LEU A 9 -7.48 8.56 -9.13
N MET A 10 -6.82 8.54 -7.98
CA MET A 10 -6.02 7.41 -7.50
C MET A 10 -6.43 7.10 -6.07
N PHE A 11 -6.80 5.85 -5.82
CA PHE A 11 -7.07 5.33 -4.49
C PHE A 11 -5.83 4.60 -3.96
N VAL A 12 -5.41 4.99 -2.77
CA VAL A 12 -4.30 4.34 -2.07
C VAL A 12 -4.86 3.60 -0.86
N VAL A 13 -4.77 2.28 -0.88
CA VAL A 13 -5.15 1.42 0.25
C VAL A 13 -3.93 1.24 1.15
N SER A 14 -4.08 1.58 2.41
CA SER A 14 -3.02 1.48 3.43
C SER A 14 -3.56 0.81 4.70
N GLY A 15 -2.66 0.45 5.61
CA GLY A 15 -3.00 -0.15 6.91
C GLY A 15 -2.13 -1.35 7.29
N PRO A 16 -2.33 -1.92 8.48
CA PRO A 16 -1.45 -2.94 9.01
C PRO A 16 -1.55 -4.27 8.24
N SER A 17 -0.47 -5.05 8.27
CA SER A 17 -0.47 -6.39 7.70
C SER A 17 -1.50 -7.27 8.43
N GLY A 18 -2.38 -7.95 7.68
CA GLY A 18 -3.46 -8.76 8.26
C GLY A 18 -4.82 -8.04 8.40
N ALA A 19 -4.88 -6.74 8.10
CA ALA A 19 -6.14 -5.97 8.15
C ALA A 19 -7.16 -6.34 7.06
N GLY A 20 -6.76 -7.07 6.01
CA GLY A 20 -7.64 -7.45 4.89
C GLY A 20 -7.49 -6.61 3.62
N LYS A 21 -6.43 -5.80 3.52
CA LYS A 21 -6.13 -4.94 2.35
C LYS A 21 -6.15 -5.70 1.02
N GLY A 22 -5.43 -6.82 0.93
CA GLY A 22 -5.39 -7.65 -0.30
C GLY A 22 -6.79 -8.10 -0.76
N THR A 23 -7.66 -8.48 0.19
CA THR A 23 -9.06 -8.84 -0.11
C THR A 23 -9.83 -7.63 -0.66
N ALA A 24 -9.66 -6.45 -0.06
CA ALA A 24 -10.31 -5.22 -0.54
C ALA A 24 -9.81 -4.83 -1.94
N LEU A 25 -8.50 -4.88 -2.17
CA LEU A 25 -7.89 -4.59 -3.48
C LEU A 25 -8.42 -5.50 -4.56
N ARG A 26 -8.47 -6.82 -4.30
CA ARG A 26 -9.00 -7.81 -5.24
C ARG A 26 -10.46 -7.52 -5.57
N PHE A 27 -11.30 -7.34 -4.55
CA PHE A 27 -12.72 -7.05 -4.74
C PHE A 27 -12.98 -5.77 -5.56
N LEU A 28 -12.23 -4.70 -5.28
CA LEU A 28 -12.35 -3.43 -6.01
C LEU A 28 -11.89 -3.54 -7.47
N THR A 29 -10.90 -4.40 -7.75
CA THR A 29 -10.37 -4.61 -9.09
C THR A 29 -11.29 -5.53 -9.92
N GLU A 30 -11.78 -6.63 -9.34
CA GLU A 30 -12.65 -7.61 -10.02
C GLU A 30 -14.00 -7.02 -10.46
N ARG A 31 -14.50 -6.02 -9.74
CA ARG A 31 -15.73 -5.30 -10.11
C ARG A 31 -15.50 -4.23 -11.19
N SER A 32 -14.32 -4.20 -11.81
CA SER A 32 -13.94 -3.35 -12.95
C SER A 32 -14.02 -1.83 -12.72
N LEU A 33 -14.10 -1.38 -11.47
CA LEU A 33 -14.22 0.04 -11.18
C LEU A 33 -12.87 0.77 -11.16
N LEU A 34 -11.75 0.06 -10.93
CA LEU A 34 -10.43 0.66 -10.75
C LEU A 34 -9.34 -0.21 -11.38
N ARG A 35 -8.35 0.40 -12.02
CA ARG A 35 -7.14 -0.28 -12.52
C ARG A 35 -6.10 -0.37 -11.40
N ARG A 36 -5.75 -1.59 -11.01
CA ARG A 36 -4.70 -1.83 -10.01
C ARG A 36 -3.30 -1.60 -10.60
N ILE A 37 -2.46 -0.85 -9.89
CA ILE A 37 -1.03 -0.72 -10.17
C ILE A 37 -0.25 -1.44 -9.06
N PRO A 38 0.40 -2.58 -9.35
CA PRO A 38 1.23 -3.29 -8.38
C PRO A 38 2.48 -2.47 -8.03
N THR A 39 2.93 -2.59 -6.78
CA THR A 39 4.19 -1.99 -6.29
C THR A 39 5.29 -3.04 -6.24
N TYR A 40 6.52 -2.64 -5.95
CA TYR A 40 7.67 -3.54 -5.91
C TYR A 40 7.93 -4.03 -4.49
N THR A 41 8.43 -5.26 -4.35
CA THR A 41 8.98 -5.73 -3.08
C THR A 41 10.09 -6.76 -3.26
N THR A 42 11.03 -6.80 -2.30
CA THR A 42 12.13 -7.79 -2.27
C THR A 42 11.82 -9.06 -1.50
N ARG A 43 10.67 -9.13 -0.82
CA ARG A 43 10.27 -10.40 -0.18
C ARG A 43 9.80 -11.41 -1.21
N LEU A 44 9.82 -12.67 -0.83
CA LEU A 44 9.17 -13.72 -1.62
C LEU A 44 7.63 -13.56 -1.59
N PRO A 45 6.94 -13.96 -2.67
CA PRO A 45 5.48 -14.03 -2.71
C PRO A 45 4.95 -15.00 -1.65
N ARG A 46 3.80 -14.68 -1.06
CA ARG A 46 3.03 -15.63 -0.24
C ARG A 46 2.27 -16.58 -1.15
N GLU A 47 1.84 -17.72 -0.62
CA GLU A 47 1.15 -18.79 -1.36
C GLU A 47 -0.04 -18.32 -2.22
N HIS A 48 -0.74 -17.26 -1.80
CA HIS A 48 -1.93 -16.71 -2.45
C HIS A 48 -1.68 -15.42 -3.23
N GLU A 49 -0.42 -15.00 -3.40
CA GLU A 49 -0.06 -13.78 -4.13
C GLU A 49 0.43 -14.11 -5.54
N ILE A 50 0.02 -13.28 -6.50
CA ILE A 50 0.30 -13.47 -7.92
C ILE A 50 1.32 -12.40 -8.35
N PRO A 51 2.51 -12.79 -8.85
CA PRO A 51 3.50 -11.85 -9.39
C PRO A 51 2.94 -10.99 -10.51
N GLY A 52 3.23 -9.69 -10.48
CA GLY A 52 2.73 -8.71 -11.45
C GLY A 52 1.27 -8.31 -11.26
N VAL A 53 0.56 -8.92 -10.31
CA VAL A 53 -0.80 -8.51 -9.91
C VAL A 53 -0.77 -7.95 -8.50
N ASP A 54 -0.16 -8.67 -7.56
CA ASP A 54 -0.07 -8.22 -6.17
C ASP A 54 1.10 -7.28 -5.95
N TYR A 55 2.28 -7.73 -6.34
CA TYR A 55 3.51 -6.97 -6.35
C TYR A 55 4.37 -7.43 -7.53
N HIS A 56 5.30 -6.57 -7.94
CA HIS A 56 6.51 -6.99 -8.63
C HIS A 56 7.49 -7.51 -7.59
N PHE A 57 7.57 -8.83 -7.46
CA PHE A 57 8.54 -9.50 -6.58
C PHE A 57 9.88 -9.58 -7.30
N VAL A 58 10.86 -8.82 -6.84
CA VAL A 58 12.17 -8.70 -7.47
C VAL A 58 13.29 -8.93 -6.45
N PRO A 59 14.41 -9.56 -6.83
CA PRO A 59 15.62 -9.58 -6.01
C PRO A 59 16.09 -8.18 -5.59
N GLU A 60 16.88 -8.09 -4.52
CA GLU A 60 17.32 -6.81 -3.95
C GLU A 60 18.23 -6.01 -4.91
N ASP A 61 19.13 -6.67 -5.61
CA ASP A 61 19.98 -6.08 -6.65
C ASP A 61 19.14 -5.47 -7.78
N GLU A 62 18.12 -6.20 -8.25
CA GLU A 62 17.18 -5.70 -9.26
C GLU A 62 16.34 -4.54 -8.72
N PHE A 63 15.87 -4.61 -7.47
CA PHE A 63 15.11 -3.52 -6.84
C PHE A 63 15.90 -2.22 -6.83
N PHE A 64 17.17 -2.27 -6.41
CA PHE A 64 18.01 -1.08 -6.37
C PHE A 64 18.45 -0.60 -7.75
N ARG A 65 18.62 -1.51 -8.73
CA ARG A 65 18.79 -1.13 -10.14
C ARG A 65 17.59 -0.32 -10.63
N LEU A 66 16.38 -0.83 -10.45
CA LEU A 66 15.13 -0.16 -10.83
C LEU A 66 14.94 1.18 -10.11
N HIS A 67 15.37 1.29 -8.85
CA HIS A 67 15.37 2.56 -8.14
C HIS A 67 16.37 3.56 -8.74
N SER A 68 17.59 3.14 -9.04
CA SER A 68 18.62 3.99 -9.65
C SER A 68 18.22 4.51 -11.04
N GLU A 69 17.41 3.74 -11.77
CA GLU A 69 16.86 4.10 -13.08
C GLU A 69 15.59 4.96 -12.99
N GLY A 70 15.08 5.23 -11.79
CA GLY A 70 13.85 6.01 -11.57
C GLY A 70 12.55 5.26 -11.85
N THR A 71 12.60 3.94 -12.08
CA THR A 71 11.40 3.10 -12.18
C THR A 71 10.69 3.01 -10.83
N ILE A 72 11.46 2.90 -9.73
CA ILE A 72 10.98 3.02 -8.36
C ILE A 72 11.37 4.42 -7.85
N PHE A 73 10.40 5.28 -7.55
CA PHE A 73 10.71 6.68 -7.17
C PHE A 73 10.92 6.86 -5.66
N GLU A 74 10.33 5.99 -4.85
CA GLU A 74 10.50 5.96 -3.41
C GLU A 74 10.40 4.53 -2.91
N TYR A 75 11.03 4.28 -1.76
CA TYR A 75 10.90 3.00 -1.08
C TYR A 75 10.94 3.17 0.44
N THR A 76 10.41 2.15 1.12
CA THR A 76 10.56 1.93 2.55
C THR A 76 11.25 0.58 2.79
N ARG A 77 11.95 0.46 3.92
CA ARG A 77 12.45 -0.82 4.41
C ARG A 77 11.61 -1.24 5.60
N THR A 78 11.02 -2.42 5.51
CA THR A 78 10.33 -3.01 6.65
C THR A 78 11.33 -3.56 7.67
N TYR A 79 10.88 -3.68 8.91
CA TYR A 79 11.69 -4.26 9.97
C TYR A 79 12.07 -5.74 9.73
N ALA A 80 11.36 -6.44 8.83
CA ALA A 80 11.68 -7.80 8.38
C ALA A 80 12.72 -7.81 7.23
N ALA A 81 13.51 -6.74 7.11
CA ALA A 81 14.56 -6.54 6.11
C ALA A 81 14.12 -6.47 4.63
N SER A 82 12.83 -6.60 4.32
CA SER A 82 12.34 -6.46 2.95
C SER A 82 12.08 -5.00 2.56
N TYR A 83 12.35 -4.66 1.31
CA TYR A 83 12.06 -3.36 0.72
C TYR A 83 10.71 -3.38 0.01
N TYR A 84 10.03 -2.23 0.01
CA TYR A 84 8.79 -2.00 -0.71
C TYR A 84 8.91 -0.66 -1.43
N GLY A 85 8.61 -0.63 -2.73
CA GLY A 85 8.88 0.51 -3.59
C GLY A 85 7.71 0.88 -4.48
N SER A 86 7.48 2.18 -4.64
CA SER A 86 6.40 2.70 -5.49
C SER A 86 6.88 2.99 -6.91
N PRO A 87 6.14 2.55 -7.94
CA PRO A 87 6.49 2.86 -9.33
C PRO A 87 6.32 4.34 -9.63
N SER A 88 7.22 4.91 -10.42
CA SER A 88 7.10 6.29 -10.93
C SER A 88 5.89 6.50 -11.82
N SER A 89 5.29 5.42 -12.36
CA SER A 89 4.02 5.47 -13.09
C SER A 89 2.84 5.99 -12.27
N LEU A 90 2.95 6.02 -10.92
CA LEU A 90 1.95 6.64 -10.05
C LEU A 90 1.98 8.19 -10.10
N LEU A 91 3.06 8.79 -10.58
CA LEU A 91 3.24 10.24 -10.53
C LEU A 91 2.57 10.96 -11.70
N GLU A 92 2.43 10.27 -12.82
CA GLU A 92 1.97 10.84 -14.08
C GLU A 92 0.54 10.41 -14.43
N VAL A 93 -0.09 11.17 -15.33
CA VAL A 93 -1.41 10.84 -15.87
C VAL A 93 -1.21 10.30 -17.28
N THR A 94 -1.24 8.98 -17.42
CA THR A 94 -1.18 8.31 -18.73
C THR A 94 -2.55 8.19 -19.41
N ASP A 95 -3.61 8.21 -18.61
CA ASP A 95 -5.02 8.04 -19.01
C ASP A 95 -5.94 8.54 -17.88
N THR A 96 -7.24 8.54 -18.12
CA THR A 96 -8.25 8.99 -17.15
C THR A 96 -8.78 7.89 -16.23
N ASP A 97 -8.32 6.64 -16.40
CA ASP A 97 -8.86 5.51 -15.64
C ASP A 97 -8.51 5.67 -14.16
N PRO A 98 -9.48 5.49 -13.24
CA PRO A 98 -9.21 5.51 -11.81
C PRO A 98 -8.19 4.45 -11.43
N LEU A 99 -7.17 4.84 -10.67
CA LEU A 99 -6.12 3.94 -10.21
C LEU A 99 -6.39 3.42 -8.80
N LEU A 100 -5.88 2.23 -8.52
CA LEU A 100 -5.86 1.62 -7.19
C LEU A 100 -4.45 1.08 -6.89
N THR A 101 -3.89 1.40 -5.74
CA THR A 101 -2.58 0.88 -5.34
C THR A 101 -2.51 0.66 -3.83
N GLU A 102 -1.60 -0.22 -3.39
CA GLU A 102 -1.33 -0.50 -1.97
C GLU A 102 -0.03 0.18 -1.56
N LEU A 103 -0.10 1.07 -0.56
CA LEU A 103 1.07 1.76 0.00
C LEU A 103 0.99 1.79 1.52
N ASP A 104 2.13 1.98 2.18
CA ASP A 104 2.12 2.39 3.58
C ASP A 104 1.69 3.87 3.72
N PRO A 105 1.39 4.35 4.94
CA PRO A 105 1.00 5.75 5.14
C PRO A 105 2.04 6.78 4.68
N SER A 106 3.34 6.46 4.74
CA SER A 106 4.40 7.36 4.27
C SER A 106 4.42 7.42 2.74
N GLY A 107 4.28 6.28 2.07
CA GLY A 107 4.13 6.18 0.62
C GLY A 107 2.91 6.94 0.12
N PHE A 108 1.78 6.86 0.83
CA PHE A 108 0.60 7.68 0.55
C PHE A 108 0.92 9.18 0.55
N VAL A 109 1.61 9.69 1.58
CA VAL A 109 1.98 11.11 1.67
C VAL A 109 2.89 11.52 0.51
N ARG A 110 3.89 10.68 0.17
CA ARG A 110 4.82 10.92 -0.94
C ARG A 110 4.08 10.99 -2.29
N VAL A 111 3.25 9.98 -2.59
CA VAL A 111 2.45 9.94 -3.82
C VAL A 111 1.45 11.09 -3.89
N ARG A 112 0.76 11.41 -2.78
CA ARG A 112 -0.19 12.53 -2.74
C ARG A 112 0.48 13.88 -3.04
N THR A 113 1.75 14.02 -2.66
CA THR A 113 2.51 15.26 -2.89
C THR A 113 3.05 15.34 -4.32
N ALA A 114 3.49 14.22 -4.89
CA ALA A 114 4.18 14.19 -6.16
C ALA A 114 3.27 13.89 -7.38
N SER A 115 2.12 13.24 -7.18
CA SER A 115 1.27 12.79 -8.28
C SER A 115 0.44 13.93 -8.89
N LYS A 116 0.33 13.91 -10.23
CA LYS A 116 -0.59 14.75 -10.99
C LYS A 116 -2.05 14.29 -10.87
N ARG A 117 -2.30 13.09 -10.34
CA ARG A 117 -3.65 12.58 -10.04
C ARG A 117 -4.17 13.14 -8.72
N ARG A 118 -5.49 13.12 -8.55
CA ARG A 118 -6.12 13.38 -7.25
C ARG A 118 -6.08 12.11 -6.40
N VAL A 119 -5.26 12.14 -5.36
CA VAL A 119 -4.99 10.96 -4.51
C VAL A 119 -5.92 10.93 -3.30
N ILE A 120 -6.61 9.80 -3.11
CA ILE A 120 -7.53 9.53 -2.00
C ILE A 120 -7.01 8.34 -1.19
N GLY A 121 -6.83 8.54 0.12
CA GLY A 121 -6.36 7.49 1.03
C GLY A 121 -7.51 6.68 1.62
N ILE A 122 -7.38 5.36 1.65
CA ILE A 122 -8.28 4.42 2.34
C ILE A 122 -7.43 3.64 3.34
N PHE A 123 -7.68 3.83 4.63
CA PHE A 123 -6.98 3.10 5.68
C PHE A 123 -7.84 1.93 6.17
N VAL A 124 -7.35 0.70 6.03
CA VAL A 124 -8.04 -0.52 6.45
C VAL A 124 -7.37 -1.06 7.70
N THR A 125 -8.13 -1.21 8.78
CA THR A 125 -7.69 -1.80 10.06
C THR A 125 -8.73 -2.77 10.61
N THR A 126 -8.33 -3.60 11.58
CA THR A 126 -9.24 -4.40 12.41
C THR A 126 -9.93 -3.53 13.47
N THR A 127 -11.06 -4.03 13.97
CA THR A 127 -11.88 -3.39 15.02
C THR A 127 -11.12 -3.25 16.34
N SER A 128 -10.20 -4.19 16.63
CA SER A 128 -9.33 -4.12 17.81
C SER A 128 -7.91 -4.62 17.53
N GLU A 129 -7.00 -4.35 18.46
CA GLU A 129 -5.64 -4.90 18.45
C GLU A 129 -5.66 -6.42 18.64
N ASP A 130 -6.52 -6.92 19.52
CA ASP A 130 -6.65 -8.35 19.80
C ASP A 130 -7.11 -9.13 18.57
N GLU A 131 -8.00 -8.55 17.77
CA GLU A 131 -8.42 -9.15 16.51
C GLU A 131 -7.26 -9.20 15.51
N LEU A 132 -6.43 -8.14 15.44
CA LEU A 132 -5.24 -8.17 14.59
C LEU A 132 -4.27 -9.27 15.06
N ARG A 133 -4.01 -9.35 16.37
CA ARG A 133 -3.15 -10.37 16.97
C ARG A 133 -3.68 -11.77 16.64
N HIS A 134 -4.98 -12.01 16.82
CA HIS A 134 -5.62 -13.28 16.50
C HIS A 134 -5.46 -13.65 15.01
N ARG A 135 -5.65 -12.70 14.09
CA ARG A 135 -5.44 -12.93 12.65
C ARG A 135 -3.99 -13.24 12.29
N LEU A 136 -3.02 -12.63 12.98
CA LEU A 136 -1.59 -12.91 12.78
C LEU A 136 -1.23 -14.32 13.29
N VAL A 137 -1.80 -14.71 14.44
CA VAL A 137 -1.67 -16.05 15.01
C VAL A 137 -2.19 -17.13 14.06
N LEU A 138 -3.41 -16.98 13.54
CA LEU A 138 -4.02 -17.93 12.61
C LEU A 138 -3.23 -18.12 11.31
N ARG A 139 -2.41 -17.14 10.93
CA ARG A 139 -1.56 -17.19 9.73
C ARG A 139 -0.17 -17.79 9.98
N GLY A 140 0.08 -18.35 11.17
CA GLY A 140 1.40 -18.89 11.54
C GLY A 140 2.47 -17.80 11.74
N GLN A 141 2.08 -16.53 11.87
CA GLN A 141 3.00 -15.39 11.99
C GLN A 141 3.20 -14.95 13.45
N GLN A 142 3.15 -15.91 14.38
CA GLN A 142 3.29 -15.72 15.83
C GLN A 142 4.57 -14.96 16.21
N GLY A 143 5.71 -15.31 15.59
CA GLY A 143 7.00 -14.68 15.86
C GLY A 143 7.10 -13.21 15.46
N GLU A 144 6.21 -12.74 14.58
CA GLU A 144 6.18 -11.35 14.10
C GLU A 144 5.03 -10.54 14.72
N ALA A 145 4.20 -11.14 15.59
CA ALA A 145 2.97 -10.53 16.07
C ALA A 145 3.23 -9.21 16.82
N ALA A 146 4.15 -9.20 17.79
CA ALA A 146 4.47 -7.99 18.57
C ALA A 146 4.98 -6.84 17.68
N GLN A 147 5.85 -7.15 16.71
CA GLN A 147 6.38 -6.17 15.77
C GLN A 147 5.28 -5.59 14.87
N ARG A 148 4.37 -6.42 14.38
CA ARG A 148 3.26 -5.98 13.52
C ARG A 148 2.20 -5.17 14.25
N LEU A 149 1.99 -5.44 15.53
CA LEU A 149 1.13 -4.62 16.39
C LEU A 149 1.74 -3.23 16.60
N ARG A 150 3.07 -3.15 16.83
CA ARG A 150 3.77 -1.87 16.90
C ARG A 150 3.66 -1.07 15.59
N ILE A 151 3.85 -1.73 14.44
CA ILE A 151 3.65 -1.12 13.12
C ILE A 151 2.22 -0.59 12.97
N ARG A 152 1.19 -1.31 13.43
CA ARG A 152 -0.20 -0.79 13.44
C ARG A 152 -0.29 0.50 14.24
N THR A 153 0.25 0.52 15.46
CA THR A 153 0.19 1.70 16.33
C THR A 153 0.89 2.90 15.69
N ASP A 154 2.08 2.69 15.12
CA ASP A 154 2.83 3.74 14.42
C ASP A 154 2.05 4.27 13.20
N GLN A 155 1.40 3.37 12.43
CA GLN A 155 0.59 3.74 11.27
C GLN A 155 -0.69 4.51 11.64
N LEU A 156 -1.30 4.21 12.78
CA LEU A 156 -2.48 4.92 13.30
C LEU A 156 -2.12 6.26 13.95
N SER A 157 -0.87 6.42 14.39
CA SER A 157 -0.38 7.61 15.10
C SER A 157 0.40 8.57 14.19
N GLY A 158 0.62 8.19 12.93
CA GLY A 158 1.39 8.96 11.96
C GLY A 158 0.66 10.24 11.47
N PRO A 159 1.41 11.23 10.96
CA PRO A 159 0.84 12.47 10.45
C PRO A 159 -0.09 12.19 9.26
N GLY A 160 -1.40 12.31 9.48
CA GLY A 160 -2.44 12.06 8.47
C GLY A 160 -3.56 11.13 8.94
N CYS A 161 -3.38 10.41 10.06
CA CYS A 161 -4.41 9.58 10.67
C CYS A 161 -4.99 10.28 11.89
N THR A 162 -5.72 11.38 11.69
CA THR A 162 -6.52 11.97 12.77
C THR A 162 -7.67 11.02 13.05
N THR A 163 -7.58 10.25 14.13
CA THR A 163 -8.72 9.53 14.67
C THR A 163 -9.80 10.57 14.97
N MET A 164 -10.90 10.54 14.21
CA MET A 164 -12.13 11.21 14.65
C MET A 164 -12.66 10.43 15.85
N SER A 165 -12.19 10.80 17.03
CA SER A 165 -12.81 10.44 18.30
C SER A 165 -14.20 11.10 18.34
N SER A 166 -15.23 10.27 18.32
CA SER A 166 -16.57 10.62 18.83
C SER A 166 -16.59 10.40 20.33
#